data_AF-A0A5C5G9P2-F1
#
_entry.id   AF-A0A5C5G9P2-F1
#
_cell.length_a   1.000
_cell.length_b   1.000
_cell.length_c   1.000
_cell.angle_alpha   90.00
_cell.angle_beta   90.00
_cell.angle_gamma   90.00
#
_symmetry.space_group_name_H-M   'P 1'
#
loop_
_entity.id
_entity.type
_entity.pdbx_description
1 polymer ?
#
loop_
_entity_poly.entity_id
_entity_poly.type
_entity_poly.pdbx_seq_one_letter_code
_entity_poly.pdbx_strand_id
1 'polypeptide(L)'
;MSNRWIACDWGTSSLRVWAMDGAEVLDSAQSGRGMGTLTPGEFPEALAELLTPDWHGPVIACGMVGARQGWVEAPYASVPCSALPEGLTRAPGDRDVYIIPGVSQDSPADVMRGEETQVAGFLALNPGWDGILCLPGTHTKWVHVSAGEIVSFKTVMSGEVFALLTKQSVLRHSMKDDWDDETFAAAVADTLSRPERLISDLFALRAGDLLHNQPHARSRLSGLLIGAELAATRAYWLGQQVAVIGADALSRAYVAALGAQGAPATQAKGDAVTLAGLTAAWRRWKDPK
;
A
#
# COMPACT_ATOMS: atom_id res chain seq x y z
N MET A 1 -25.60 -20.57 3.80
CA MET A 1 -24.87 -19.65 4.70
C MET A 1 -25.27 -18.23 4.39
N SER A 2 -25.39 -17.36 5.40
CA SER A 2 -25.66 -15.93 5.21
C SER A 2 -24.64 -15.29 4.25
N ASN A 3 -25.08 -14.33 3.44
CA ASN A 3 -24.17 -13.51 2.62
C ASN A 3 -23.60 -12.31 3.38
N ARG A 4 -24.00 -12.11 4.64
CA ARG A 4 -23.48 -11.05 5.48
C ARG A 4 -22.13 -11.40 6.08
N TRP A 5 -21.19 -10.47 5.98
CA TRP A 5 -19.83 -10.57 6.53
C TRP A 5 -19.27 -9.16 6.76
N ILE A 6 -18.09 -9.08 7.35
CA ILE A 6 -17.40 -7.82 7.60
C ILE A 6 -16.03 -7.85 6.91
N ALA A 7 -15.78 -6.86 6.06
CA ALA A 7 -14.46 -6.63 5.49
C ALA A 7 -13.66 -5.77 6.47
N CYS A 8 -12.40 -6.12 6.71
CA CYS A 8 -11.53 -5.41 7.65
C CYS A 8 -10.16 -5.16 7.02
N ASP A 9 -9.77 -3.90 6.93
CA ASP A 9 -8.41 -3.50 6.57
C ASP A 9 -7.75 -2.84 7.77
N TRP A 10 -6.75 -3.52 8.32
CA TRP A 10 -6.14 -3.15 9.59
C TRP A 10 -4.64 -2.87 9.40
N GLY A 11 -4.32 -1.63 9.11
CA GLY A 11 -2.96 -1.15 8.91
C GLY A 11 -2.22 -0.87 10.22
N THR A 12 -0.98 -0.37 10.09
CA THR A 12 -0.16 0.02 11.24
C THR A 12 -0.78 1.17 12.05
N SER A 13 -1.45 2.12 11.39
CA SER A 13 -1.95 3.35 12.02
C SER A 13 -3.46 3.55 11.90
N SER A 14 -4.18 2.64 11.24
CA SER A 14 -5.61 2.76 11.03
C SER A 14 -6.30 1.41 11.00
N LEU A 15 -7.58 1.43 11.35
CA LEU A 15 -8.51 0.32 11.21
C LEU A 15 -9.70 0.82 10.40
N ARG A 16 -10.07 0.09 9.35
CA ARG A 16 -11.25 0.34 8.52
C ARG A 16 -12.07 -0.92 8.40
N VAL A 17 -13.37 -0.80 8.57
CA VAL A 17 -14.31 -1.92 8.49
C VAL A 17 -15.53 -1.56 7.64
N TRP A 18 -16.07 -2.57 6.96
CA TRP A 18 -17.27 -2.44 6.15
C TRP A 18 -18.23 -3.59 6.47
N ALA A 19 -19.50 -3.28 6.72
CA ALA A 19 -20.56 -4.27 6.70
C ALA A 19 -20.88 -4.62 5.25
N MET A 20 -20.91 -5.92 4.95
CA MET A 20 -21.04 -6.42 3.59
C MET A 20 -22.27 -7.32 3.45
N ASP A 21 -22.96 -7.26 2.31
CA ASP A 21 -23.87 -8.30 1.82
C ASP A 21 -23.41 -8.78 0.43
N GLY A 22 -22.76 -9.94 0.40
CA GLY A 22 -22.08 -10.40 -0.80
C GLY A 22 -20.93 -9.45 -1.17
N ALA A 23 -21.09 -8.68 -2.25
CA ALA A 23 -20.12 -7.66 -2.68
C ALA A 23 -20.61 -6.22 -2.43
N GLU A 24 -21.82 -6.05 -1.91
CA GLU A 24 -22.40 -4.75 -1.61
C GLU A 24 -21.94 -4.27 -0.23
N VAL A 25 -21.52 -3.00 -0.16
CA VAL A 25 -21.20 -2.32 1.10
C VAL A 25 -22.50 -1.76 1.66
N LEU A 26 -22.90 -2.22 2.85
CA LEU A 26 -24.08 -1.74 3.56
C LEU A 26 -23.77 -0.51 4.42
N ASP A 27 -22.59 -0.51 5.06
CA ASP A 27 -22.15 0.54 5.98
C ASP A 27 -20.62 0.45 6.20
N SER A 28 -20.00 1.49 6.75
CA SER A 28 -18.56 1.54 6.99
C SER A 28 -18.18 2.35 8.22
N ALA A 29 -17.11 1.95 8.90
CA ALA A 29 -16.57 2.65 10.06
C ALA A 29 -15.04 2.60 10.06
N GLN A 30 -14.41 3.55 10.74
CA GLN A 30 -12.95 3.63 10.84
C GLN A 30 -12.48 4.20 12.17
N SER A 31 -11.27 3.85 12.59
CA SER A 31 -10.59 4.44 13.75
C SER A 31 -9.09 4.58 13.53
N GLY A 32 -8.44 5.37 14.39
CA GLY A 32 -6.99 5.47 14.48
C GLY A 32 -6.33 4.32 15.27
N ARG A 33 -7.08 3.28 15.68
CA ARG A 33 -6.55 2.14 16.46
C ARG A 33 -5.84 1.12 15.55
N GLY A 34 -4.77 1.54 14.89
CA GLY A 34 -3.92 0.64 14.10
C GLY A 34 -3.07 -0.28 14.96
N MET A 35 -2.40 -1.26 14.33
CA MET A 35 -1.54 -2.22 15.04
C MET A 35 -0.46 -1.54 15.91
N GLY A 36 0.11 -0.42 15.46
CA GLY A 36 1.16 0.30 16.17
C GLY A 36 0.73 0.94 17.50
N THR A 37 -0.56 0.97 17.81
CA THR A 37 -1.10 1.51 19.07
C THR A 37 -1.72 0.43 19.97
N LEU A 38 -1.64 -0.85 19.57
CA LEU A 38 -2.34 -1.95 20.23
C LEU A 38 -1.37 -3.04 20.67
N THR A 39 -1.71 -3.70 21.76
CA THR A 39 -1.21 -5.02 22.13
C THR A 39 -2.14 -6.11 21.58
N PRO A 40 -1.67 -7.37 21.42
CA PRO A 40 -2.49 -8.45 20.85
C PRO A 40 -3.85 -8.67 21.54
N GLY A 41 -3.94 -8.40 22.85
CA GLY A 41 -5.17 -8.54 23.63
C GLY A 41 -6.21 -7.43 23.41
N GLU A 42 -5.83 -6.31 22.81
CA GLU A 42 -6.72 -5.14 22.61
C GLU A 42 -7.42 -5.13 21.24
N PHE A 43 -7.01 -6.00 20.31
CA PHE A 43 -7.63 -6.11 19.00
C PHE A 43 -9.12 -6.49 19.05
N PRO A 44 -9.58 -7.47 19.87
CA PRO A 44 -11.01 -7.80 19.94
C PRO A 44 -11.88 -6.59 20.32
N GLU A 45 -11.43 -5.80 21.30
CA GLU A 45 -12.13 -4.59 21.77
C GLU A 45 -12.11 -3.49 20.71
N ALA A 46 -10.94 -3.20 20.13
CA ALA A 46 -10.80 -2.18 19.09
C ALA A 46 -11.66 -2.46 17.85
N LEU A 47 -11.83 -3.75 17.49
CA LEU A 47 -12.76 -4.16 16.45
C LEU A 47 -14.21 -3.94 16.90
N ALA A 48 -14.58 -4.41 18.09
CA ALA A 48 -15.95 -4.33 18.61
C ALA A 48 -16.45 -2.88 18.73
N GLU A 49 -15.58 -1.92 19.05
CA GLU A 49 -15.91 -0.48 19.10
C GLU A 49 -16.44 0.08 17.78
N LEU A 50 -16.07 -0.51 16.64
CA LEU A 50 -16.53 -0.08 15.32
C LEU A 50 -17.76 -0.83 14.82
N LEU A 51 -18.09 -1.98 15.41
CA LEU A 51 -19.19 -2.82 14.95
C LEU A 51 -20.48 -2.41 15.64
N THR A 52 -21.54 -2.20 14.86
CA THR A 52 -22.88 -1.99 15.43
C THR A 52 -23.58 -3.33 15.67
N PRO A 53 -24.64 -3.38 16.50
CA PRO A 53 -25.39 -4.60 16.75
C PRO A 53 -25.92 -5.29 15.48
N ASP A 54 -26.16 -4.55 14.39
CA ASP A 54 -26.70 -5.07 13.13
C ASP A 54 -25.64 -5.68 12.19
N TRP A 55 -24.35 -5.54 12.55
CA TRP A 55 -23.24 -6.06 11.76
C TRP A 55 -22.91 -7.51 12.19
N HIS A 56 -23.35 -8.46 11.36
CA HIS A 56 -23.26 -9.89 11.62
C HIS A 56 -22.40 -10.63 10.59
N GLY A 57 -21.88 -11.79 11.00
CA GLY A 57 -21.12 -12.69 10.14
C GLY A 57 -19.61 -12.69 10.44
N PRO A 58 -18.86 -13.51 9.70
CA PRO A 58 -17.41 -13.61 9.84
C PRO A 58 -16.73 -12.31 9.41
N VAL A 59 -15.56 -12.05 9.97
CA VAL A 59 -14.68 -10.95 9.58
C VAL A 59 -13.56 -11.51 8.73
N ILE A 60 -13.36 -10.97 7.53
CA ILE A 60 -12.16 -11.24 6.73
C ILE A 60 -11.27 -10.01 6.82
N ALA A 61 -10.04 -10.21 7.31
CA ALA A 61 -9.12 -9.14 7.66
C ALA A 61 -7.82 -9.21 6.86
N CYS A 62 -7.31 -8.07 6.40
CA CYS A 62 -5.99 -7.93 5.78
C CYS A 62 -5.10 -6.96 6.56
N GLY A 63 -3.81 -6.96 6.21
CA GLY A 63 -2.84 -6.01 6.73
C GLY A 63 -2.15 -6.45 8.02
N MET A 64 -1.71 -5.46 8.79
CA MET A 64 -0.79 -5.63 9.92
C MET A 64 -1.43 -6.33 11.13
N VAL A 65 -2.74 -6.55 11.15
CA VAL A 65 -3.40 -7.43 12.13
C VAL A 65 -2.81 -8.85 12.14
N GLY A 66 -2.28 -9.32 11.01
CA GLY A 66 -1.61 -10.62 10.87
C GLY A 66 -0.10 -10.60 11.10
N ALA A 67 0.49 -9.47 11.46
CA ALA A 67 1.93 -9.38 11.70
C ALA A 67 2.33 -10.11 13.00
N ARG A 68 3.63 -10.34 13.20
CA ARG A 68 4.16 -10.93 14.45
C ARG A 68 3.76 -10.17 15.71
N GLN A 69 3.67 -8.84 15.60
CA GLN A 69 3.22 -7.94 16.66
C GLN A 69 1.72 -7.61 16.56
N GLY A 70 0.99 -8.24 15.64
CA GLY A 70 -0.45 -8.06 15.44
C GLY A 70 -1.28 -8.88 16.42
N TRP A 71 -2.52 -9.16 16.04
CA TRP A 71 -3.44 -9.96 16.84
C TRP A 71 -2.97 -11.42 16.95
N VAL A 72 -2.63 -12.02 15.80
CA VAL A 72 -2.02 -13.33 15.69
C VAL A 72 -1.20 -13.39 14.41
N GLU A 73 -0.03 -14.04 14.44
CA GLU A 73 0.82 -14.15 13.25
C GLU A 73 0.11 -15.00 12.18
N ALA A 74 -0.18 -14.38 11.04
CA ALA A 74 -0.56 -15.07 9.82
C ALA A 74 0.72 -15.34 9.00
N PRO A 75 1.14 -16.61 8.81
CA PRO A 75 2.39 -16.96 8.14
C PRO A 75 2.51 -16.34 6.74
N TYR A 76 3.72 -16.06 6.26
CA TYR A 76 3.90 -15.59 4.89
C TYR A 76 3.78 -16.75 3.89
N ALA A 77 3.26 -16.46 2.71
CA ALA A 77 3.40 -17.32 1.53
C ALA A 77 4.61 -16.88 0.70
N SER A 78 5.41 -17.84 0.25
CA SER A 78 6.59 -17.56 -0.57
C SER A 78 6.21 -17.40 -2.04
N VAL A 79 6.76 -16.38 -2.71
CA VAL A 79 6.64 -16.24 -4.17
C VAL A 79 7.38 -17.36 -4.91
N PRO A 80 6.92 -17.78 -6.11
CA PRO A 80 5.68 -17.35 -6.76
C PRO A 80 4.44 -17.93 -6.06
N CYS A 81 3.39 -17.13 -5.92
CA CYS A 81 2.13 -17.57 -5.31
C CYS A 81 0.91 -16.83 -5.85
N SER A 82 -0.29 -17.38 -5.64
CA SER A 82 -1.53 -16.64 -5.85
C SER A 82 -1.58 -15.38 -4.99
N ALA A 83 -2.18 -14.30 -5.51
CA ALA A 83 -2.38 -13.06 -4.78
C ALA A 83 -3.31 -13.19 -3.55
N LEU A 84 -4.10 -14.26 -3.48
CA LEU A 84 -4.77 -14.70 -2.26
C LEU A 84 -4.16 -16.03 -1.82
N PRO A 85 -3.11 -16.01 -0.98
CA PRO A 85 -2.54 -17.23 -0.45
C PRO A 85 -3.57 -18.09 0.29
N GLU A 86 -3.35 -19.39 0.29
CA GLU A 86 -4.15 -20.33 1.08
C GLU A 86 -3.86 -20.20 2.57
N GLY A 87 -4.80 -20.68 3.40
CA GLY A 87 -4.60 -20.77 4.85
C GLY A 87 -4.85 -19.46 5.58
N LEU A 88 -6.07 -18.92 5.50
CA LEU A 88 -6.48 -17.83 6.37
C LEU A 88 -6.27 -18.21 7.83
N THR A 89 -5.68 -17.32 8.62
CA THR A 89 -5.40 -17.55 10.04
C THR A 89 -6.59 -17.09 10.88
N ARG A 90 -7.20 -18.00 11.65
CA ARG A 90 -8.30 -17.63 12.56
C ARG A 90 -7.73 -16.94 13.80
N ALA A 91 -8.19 -15.73 14.09
CA ALA A 91 -7.82 -15.02 15.31
C ALA A 91 -8.44 -15.69 16.56
N PRO A 92 -7.78 -15.62 17.73
CA PRO A 92 -8.36 -16.10 18.97
C PRO A 92 -9.54 -15.23 19.41
N GLY A 93 -10.58 -15.85 19.97
CA GLY A 93 -11.79 -15.18 20.45
C GLY A 93 -13.09 -15.82 19.96
N ASP A 94 -14.20 -15.28 20.46
CA ASP A 94 -15.56 -15.78 20.19
C ASP A 94 -16.05 -15.41 18.78
N ARG A 95 -15.64 -14.24 18.26
CA ARG A 95 -15.98 -13.81 16.91
C ARG A 95 -15.07 -14.51 15.90
N ASP A 96 -15.67 -15.01 14.81
CA ASP A 96 -14.93 -15.57 13.69
C ASP A 96 -14.24 -14.46 12.89
N VAL A 97 -12.94 -14.32 13.10
CA VAL A 97 -12.06 -13.40 12.38
C VAL A 97 -11.00 -14.22 11.66
N TYR A 98 -10.87 -14.03 10.35
CA TYR A 98 -9.93 -14.74 9.48
C TYR A 98 -8.99 -13.74 8.81
N ILE A 99 -7.70 -13.95 8.97
CA ILE A 99 -6.66 -13.02 8.54
C ILE A 99 -5.96 -13.55 7.28
N ILE A 100 -5.87 -12.71 6.27
CA ILE A 100 -5.17 -12.98 5.00
C ILE A 100 -3.65 -13.05 5.26
N PRO A 101 -2.96 -14.12 4.83
CA PRO A 101 -1.50 -14.23 4.87
C PRO A 101 -0.81 -13.11 4.09
N GLY A 102 0.34 -12.64 4.57
CA GLY A 102 1.22 -11.79 3.77
C GLY A 102 2.01 -12.61 2.74
N VAL A 103 2.81 -11.93 1.92
CA VAL A 103 3.70 -12.58 0.93
C VAL A 103 5.17 -12.24 1.20
N SER A 104 6.04 -13.24 1.04
CA SER A 104 7.49 -13.13 1.23
C SER A 104 8.27 -13.56 -0.02
N GLN A 105 9.45 -12.97 -0.18
CA GLN A 105 10.45 -13.35 -1.17
C GLN A 105 11.78 -13.59 -0.46
N ASP A 106 12.47 -14.67 -0.82
CA ASP A 106 13.73 -15.04 -0.18
C ASP A 106 14.93 -14.25 -0.73
N SER A 107 15.02 -14.10 -2.05
CA SER A 107 16.15 -13.42 -2.71
C SER A 107 15.70 -12.55 -3.90
N PRO A 108 16.01 -11.23 -3.89
CA PRO A 108 16.39 -10.48 -2.70
C PRO A 108 15.30 -10.55 -1.65
N ALA A 109 15.69 -10.59 -0.38
CA ALA A 109 14.74 -10.73 0.74
C ALA A 109 13.76 -9.56 0.77
N ASP A 110 12.46 -9.87 0.77
CA ASP A 110 11.41 -8.86 0.79
C ASP A 110 10.11 -9.42 1.37
N VAL A 111 9.27 -8.56 1.93
CA VAL A 111 7.95 -8.91 2.50
C VAL A 111 6.91 -7.83 2.21
N MET A 112 5.65 -8.25 2.05
CA MET A 112 4.49 -7.38 2.02
C MET A 112 3.36 -7.98 2.86
N ARG A 113 2.49 -7.12 3.40
CA ARG A 113 1.36 -7.54 4.23
C ARG A 113 0.25 -6.49 4.16
N GLY A 114 -0.83 -6.85 3.47
CA GLY A 114 -1.95 -5.98 3.10
C GLY A 114 -1.94 -5.71 1.60
N GLU A 115 -0.76 -5.48 1.01
CA GLU A 115 -0.65 -5.20 -0.44
C GLU A 115 -1.03 -6.41 -1.29
N GLU A 116 -0.83 -7.64 -0.83
CA GLU A 116 -1.29 -8.84 -1.56
C GLU A 116 -2.81 -8.85 -1.74
N THR A 117 -3.55 -8.33 -0.75
CA THR A 117 -5.01 -8.18 -0.84
C THR A 117 -5.39 -7.15 -1.91
N GLN A 118 -4.59 -6.08 -2.07
CA GLN A 118 -4.79 -5.13 -3.15
C GLN A 118 -4.46 -5.73 -4.52
N VAL A 119 -3.39 -6.52 -4.63
CA VAL A 119 -3.08 -7.27 -5.86
C VAL A 119 -4.25 -8.18 -6.23
N ALA A 120 -4.77 -8.95 -5.27
CA ALA A 120 -5.91 -9.82 -5.49
C ALA A 120 -7.15 -9.08 -5.98
N GLY A 121 -7.47 -7.94 -5.37
CA GLY A 121 -8.60 -7.12 -5.77
C GLY A 121 -8.43 -6.52 -7.17
N PHE A 122 -7.21 -6.09 -7.52
CA PHE A 122 -6.93 -5.58 -8.85
C PHE A 122 -7.11 -6.67 -9.91
N LEU A 123 -6.62 -7.88 -9.66
CA LEU A 123 -6.78 -9.03 -10.57
C LEU A 123 -8.23 -9.51 -10.68
N ALA A 124 -9.01 -9.40 -9.61
CA ALA A 124 -10.45 -9.69 -9.66
C ALA A 124 -11.21 -8.70 -10.55
N LEU A 125 -10.77 -7.43 -10.59
CA LEU A 125 -11.36 -6.38 -11.43
C LEU A 125 -10.79 -6.37 -12.86
N ASN A 126 -9.60 -6.93 -13.07
CA ASN A 126 -8.89 -6.96 -14.35
C ASN A 126 -8.40 -8.38 -14.68
N PRO A 127 -9.32 -9.31 -15.05
CA PRO A 127 -8.94 -10.69 -15.35
C PRO A 127 -7.93 -10.78 -16.50
N GLY A 128 -6.90 -11.61 -16.33
CA GLY A 128 -5.87 -11.83 -17.34
C GLY A 128 -4.78 -10.76 -17.39
N TRP A 129 -4.72 -9.86 -16.40
CA TRP A 129 -3.63 -8.90 -16.28
C TRP A 129 -2.27 -9.60 -16.16
N ASP A 130 -1.29 -9.10 -16.92
CA ASP A 130 0.10 -9.51 -16.91
C ASP A 130 0.96 -8.23 -17.00
N GLY A 131 1.81 -8.00 -16.00
CA GLY A 131 2.59 -6.77 -15.88
C GLY A 131 2.89 -6.40 -14.44
N ILE A 132 3.09 -5.10 -14.19
CA ILE A 132 3.53 -4.58 -12.90
C ILE A 132 2.43 -3.79 -12.20
N LEU A 133 2.26 -4.06 -10.91
CA LEU A 133 1.48 -3.23 -10.01
C LEU A 133 2.43 -2.42 -9.13
N CYS A 134 2.33 -1.10 -9.20
CA CYS A 134 3.01 -0.16 -8.33
C CYS A 134 2.03 0.28 -7.23
N LEU A 135 2.32 -0.06 -5.97
CA LEU A 135 1.47 0.27 -4.82
C LEU A 135 2.20 1.29 -3.94
N PRO A 136 2.13 2.59 -4.27
CA PRO A 136 2.86 3.61 -3.53
C PRO A 136 2.25 3.87 -2.15
N GLY A 137 3.13 4.10 -1.17
CA GLY A 137 2.75 4.33 0.22
C GLY A 137 3.97 4.67 1.09
N THR A 138 3.90 4.37 2.39
CA THR A 138 5.09 4.44 3.27
C THR A 138 6.23 3.59 2.71
N HIS A 139 5.89 2.41 2.22
CA HIS A 139 6.76 1.51 1.48
C HIS A 139 6.11 1.19 0.15
N THR A 140 6.62 1.74 -0.94
CA THR A 140 6.11 1.42 -2.28
C THR A 140 6.44 -0.02 -2.62
N LYS A 141 5.46 -0.78 -3.08
CA LYS A 141 5.67 -2.12 -3.65
C LYS A 141 5.63 -2.05 -5.16
N TRP A 142 6.64 -2.62 -5.81
CA TRP A 142 6.64 -2.93 -7.24
C TRP A 142 6.44 -4.43 -7.37
N VAL A 143 5.26 -4.85 -7.79
CA VAL A 143 4.85 -6.26 -7.80
C VAL A 143 4.71 -6.74 -9.23
N HIS A 144 5.45 -7.79 -9.58
CA HIS A 144 5.35 -8.45 -10.87
C HIS A 144 4.26 -9.52 -10.81
N VAL A 145 3.26 -9.39 -11.67
CA VAL A 145 2.15 -10.34 -11.79
C VAL A 145 2.18 -10.96 -13.17
N SER A 146 2.10 -12.30 -13.20
CA SER A 146 1.90 -13.06 -14.43
C SER A 146 1.02 -14.28 -14.13
N ALA A 147 0.16 -14.66 -15.07
CA ALA A 147 -0.76 -15.79 -14.94
C ALA A 147 -1.61 -15.81 -13.65
N GLY A 148 -1.93 -14.64 -13.08
CA GLY A 148 -2.71 -14.52 -11.84
C GLY A 148 -1.90 -14.75 -10.55
N GLU A 149 -0.58 -14.83 -10.65
CA GLU A 149 0.33 -15.05 -9.53
C GLU A 149 1.24 -13.83 -9.31
N ILE A 150 1.59 -13.58 -8.04
CA ILE A 150 2.69 -12.71 -7.67
C ILE A 150 3.98 -13.50 -7.92
N VAL A 151 4.75 -13.07 -8.91
CA VAL A 151 6.00 -13.74 -9.33
C VAL A 151 7.18 -13.28 -8.50
N SER A 152 7.29 -11.96 -8.33
CA SER A 152 8.34 -11.31 -7.56
C SER A 152 7.91 -9.91 -7.17
N PHE A 153 8.59 -9.31 -6.20
CA PHE A 153 8.36 -7.92 -5.85
C PHE A 153 9.60 -7.24 -5.30
N LYS A 154 9.53 -5.91 -5.27
CA LYS A 154 10.53 -5.05 -4.67
C LYS A 154 9.88 -3.93 -3.87
N THR A 155 10.34 -3.76 -2.65
CA THR A 155 9.96 -2.67 -1.76
C THR A 155 10.93 -1.50 -1.89
N VAL A 156 10.40 -0.28 -1.91
CA VAL A 156 11.17 0.96 -1.79
C VAL A 156 10.55 1.84 -0.70
N MET A 157 11.38 2.32 0.23
CA MET A 157 10.93 3.08 1.40
C MET A 157 10.83 4.60 1.16
N SER A 158 10.48 5.03 -0.06
CA SER A 158 10.47 6.45 -0.44
C SER A 158 9.52 7.29 0.41
N GLY A 159 8.32 6.77 0.70
CA GLY A 159 7.35 7.44 1.57
C GLY A 159 7.80 7.58 3.02
N GLU A 160 8.45 6.55 3.58
CA GLU A 160 9.04 6.61 4.92
C GLU A 160 10.17 7.64 5.00
N VAL A 161 11.10 7.61 4.03
CA VAL A 161 12.19 8.59 3.94
C VAL A 161 11.63 10.00 3.79
N PHE A 162 10.60 10.20 2.97
CA PHE A 162 9.90 11.48 2.86
C PHE A 162 9.35 11.95 4.21
N ALA A 163 8.68 11.06 4.95
CA ALA A 163 8.13 11.40 6.27
C ALA A 163 9.24 11.75 7.29
N LEU A 164 10.33 11.00 7.33
CA LEU A 164 11.48 11.27 8.22
C LEU A 164 12.14 12.61 7.88
N LEU A 165 12.38 12.87 6.60
CA LEU A 165 13.00 14.11 6.14
C LEU A 165 12.11 15.32 6.42
N THR A 166 10.81 15.22 6.17
CA THR A 166 9.87 16.33 6.39
C THR A 166 9.56 16.61 7.85
N LYS A 167 9.65 15.62 8.74
CA LYS A 167 9.23 15.76 10.16
C LYS A 167 10.39 15.82 11.15
N GLN A 168 11.45 15.04 10.92
CA GLN A 168 12.49 14.80 11.92
C GLN A 168 13.84 15.42 11.53
N SER A 169 14.10 15.64 10.24
CA SER A 169 15.36 16.24 9.77
C SER A 169 15.38 17.77 9.83
N VAL A 170 16.53 18.38 9.51
CA VAL A 170 16.65 19.85 9.35
C VAL A 170 15.74 20.40 8.25
N LEU A 171 15.36 19.58 7.27
CA LEU A 171 14.52 20.01 6.16
C LEU A 171 13.10 20.42 6.61
N ARG A 172 12.64 19.99 7.79
CA ARG A 172 11.33 20.37 8.35
C ARG A 172 11.10 21.89 8.39
N HIS A 173 12.17 22.67 8.50
CA HIS A 173 12.13 24.13 8.53
C HIS A 173 11.84 24.77 7.16
N SER A 174 11.85 23.98 6.09
CA SER A 174 11.64 24.41 4.71
C SER A 174 10.42 23.74 4.06
N MET A 175 9.72 22.84 4.75
CA MET A 175 8.59 22.06 4.22
C MET A 175 7.26 22.80 4.37
N LYS A 176 7.08 23.85 3.56
CA LYS A 176 5.81 24.57 3.45
C LYS A 176 4.77 23.73 2.68
N ASP A 177 3.50 24.03 2.89
CA ASP A 177 2.38 23.41 2.18
C ASP A 177 2.06 24.21 0.91
N ASP A 178 3.01 24.20 -0.02
CA ASP A 178 3.00 24.93 -1.28
C ASP A 178 3.32 23.97 -2.44
N TRP A 179 2.42 23.02 -2.71
CA TRP A 179 2.66 22.05 -3.78
C TRP A 179 2.74 22.70 -5.17
N ASP A 180 3.60 22.18 -6.04
CA ASP A 180 3.81 22.64 -7.41
C ASP A 180 4.24 21.46 -8.30
N ASP A 181 3.45 21.20 -9.34
CA ASP A 181 3.62 20.03 -10.21
C ASP A 181 4.84 20.17 -11.13
N GLU A 182 5.18 21.39 -11.56
CA GLU A 182 6.35 21.62 -12.42
C GLU A 182 7.66 21.36 -11.67
N THR A 183 7.77 21.89 -10.44
CA THR A 183 8.90 21.64 -9.54
C THR A 183 9.03 20.16 -9.21
N PHE A 184 7.91 19.47 -8.98
CA PHE A 184 7.89 18.03 -8.77
C PHE A 184 8.46 17.29 -10.00
N ALA A 185 7.91 17.56 -11.20
CA ALA A 185 8.30 16.89 -12.43
C ALA A 185 9.78 17.12 -12.79
N ALA A 186 10.27 18.36 -12.60
CA ALA A 186 11.68 18.70 -12.82
C ALA A 186 12.59 17.89 -11.88
N ALA A 187 12.24 17.79 -10.60
CA ALA A 187 13.01 17.02 -9.63
C ALA A 187 13.01 15.51 -9.92
N VAL A 188 11.88 14.95 -10.37
CA VAL A 188 11.81 13.56 -10.84
C VAL A 188 12.79 13.33 -11.97
N ALA A 189 12.75 14.16 -13.02
CA ALA A 189 13.63 14.01 -14.19
C ALA A 189 15.12 14.13 -13.82
N ASP A 190 15.45 15.11 -12.98
CA ASP A 190 16.81 15.34 -12.52
C ASP A 190 17.38 14.15 -11.75
N THR A 191 16.65 13.61 -10.78
CA THR A 191 17.15 12.48 -9.97
C THR A 191 17.06 11.15 -10.71
N LEU A 192 16.06 10.95 -11.57
CA LEU A 192 15.98 9.74 -12.39
C LEU A 192 17.19 9.59 -13.32
N SER A 193 17.69 10.70 -13.85
CA SER A 193 18.87 10.70 -14.73
C SER A 193 20.19 10.57 -13.97
N ARG A 194 20.25 11.05 -12.72
CA ARG A 194 21.46 11.12 -11.88
C ARG A 194 21.15 10.72 -10.43
N PRO A 195 20.74 9.47 -10.17
CA PRO A 195 20.28 9.04 -8.85
C PRO A 195 21.37 9.12 -7.77
N GLU A 196 22.65 9.07 -8.16
CA GLU A 196 23.79 9.24 -7.26
C GLU A 196 23.85 10.61 -6.58
N ARG A 197 23.16 11.63 -7.14
CA ARG A 197 23.11 12.98 -6.57
C ARG A 197 22.08 13.16 -5.46
N LEU A 198 21.21 12.18 -5.22
CA LEU A 198 20.10 12.32 -4.28
C LEU A 198 20.55 12.93 -2.94
N ILE A 199 21.58 12.35 -2.31
CA ILE A 199 22.03 12.77 -0.97
C ILE A 199 22.56 14.21 -0.96
N SER A 200 23.27 14.65 -2.00
CA SER A 200 23.77 16.03 -2.07
C SER A 200 22.64 17.02 -2.38
N ASP A 201 21.69 16.64 -3.23
CA ASP A 201 20.57 17.50 -3.62
C ASP A 201 19.53 17.68 -2.48
N LEU A 202 19.47 16.76 -1.51
CA LEU A 202 18.61 16.91 -0.32
C LEU A 202 18.94 18.17 0.50
N PHE A 203 20.20 18.47 0.77
CA PHE A 203 20.56 19.66 1.55
C PHE A 203 20.35 20.97 0.77
N ALA A 204 20.38 20.90 -0.57
CA ALA A 204 20.10 22.05 -1.43
C ALA A 204 18.68 22.62 -1.21
N LEU A 205 17.73 21.80 -0.74
CA LEU A 205 16.39 22.26 -0.34
C LEU A 205 16.47 23.29 0.80
N ARG A 206 17.26 22.99 1.84
CA ARG A 206 17.44 23.89 2.98
C ARG A 206 18.29 25.11 2.62
N ALA A 207 19.34 24.90 1.84
CA ALA A 207 20.20 25.99 1.39
C ALA A 207 19.43 26.99 0.52
N GLY A 208 18.59 26.51 -0.41
CA GLY A 208 17.75 27.36 -1.26
C GLY A 208 16.71 28.16 -0.48
N ASP A 209 16.08 27.57 0.53
CA ASP A 209 15.18 28.28 1.43
C ASP A 209 15.92 29.37 2.24
N LEU A 210 17.08 29.05 2.82
CA LEU A 210 17.88 30.02 3.61
C LEU A 210 18.43 31.19 2.79
N LEU A 211 18.98 30.91 1.60
CA LEU A 211 19.67 31.92 0.79
C LEU A 211 18.70 32.70 -0.10
N HIS A 212 17.59 32.09 -0.51
CA HIS A 212 16.74 32.62 -1.58
C HIS A 212 15.25 32.55 -1.27
N ASN A 213 14.82 32.04 -0.10
CA ASN A 213 13.40 31.75 0.19
C ASN A 213 12.74 30.92 -0.91
N GLN A 214 13.48 29.96 -1.47
CA GLN A 214 13.00 29.15 -2.60
C GLN A 214 11.70 28.41 -2.21
N PRO A 215 10.62 28.55 -2.99
CA PRO A 215 9.34 27.90 -2.71
C PRO A 215 9.35 26.40 -3.09
N HIS A 216 8.27 25.70 -2.76
CA HIS A 216 7.96 24.36 -3.26
C HIS A 216 8.97 23.26 -2.89
N ALA A 217 9.71 23.44 -1.80
CA ALA A 217 10.72 22.47 -1.34
C ALA A 217 10.11 21.08 -1.06
N ARG A 218 8.83 21.03 -0.68
CA ARG A 218 8.09 19.78 -0.47
C ARG A 218 7.85 19.02 -1.78
N SER A 219 7.42 19.71 -2.84
CA SER A 219 7.26 19.15 -4.19
C SER A 219 8.58 18.63 -4.73
N ARG A 220 9.65 19.45 -4.57
CA ARG A 220 11.01 19.07 -4.98
C ARG A 220 11.49 17.83 -4.23
N LEU A 221 11.35 17.77 -2.91
CA LEU A 221 11.73 16.59 -2.12
C LEU A 221 11.00 15.33 -2.59
N SER A 222 9.68 15.43 -2.82
CA SER A 222 8.89 14.30 -3.32
C SER A 222 9.40 13.85 -4.69
N GLY A 223 9.68 14.78 -5.60
CA GLY A 223 10.21 14.46 -6.92
C GLY A 223 11.60 13.83 -6.89
N LEU A 224 12.51 14.32 -6.03
CA LEU A 224 13.83 13.71 -5.85
C LEU A 224 13.71 12.24 -5.40
N LEU A 225 12.85 11.96 -4.41
CA LEU A 225 12.69 10.60 -3.88
C LEU A 225 11.99 9.66 -4.87
N ILE A 226 10.93 10.11 -5.55
CA ILE A 226 10.24 9.32 -6.57
C ILE A 226 11.15 9.11 -7.79
N GLY A 227 11.93 10.11 -8.21
CA GLY A 227 12.91 9.98 -9.28
C GLY A 227 13.98 8.93 -8.98
N ALA A 228 14.53 8.94 -7.75
CA ALA A 228 15.48 7.92 -7.30
C ALA A 228 14.85 6.52 -7.25
N GLU A 229 13.61 6.41 -6.76
CA GLU A 229 12.86 5.16 -6.76
C GLU A 229 12.68 4.61 -8.18
N LEU A 230 12.17 5.42 -9.11
CA LEU A 230 11.99 5.03 -10.51
C LEU A 230 13.31 4.62 -11.17
N ALA A 231 14.44 5.24 -10.81
CA ALA A 231 15.74 4.80 -11.28
C ALA A 231 16.09 3.40 -10.77
N ALA A 232 15.87 3.15 -9.48
CA ALA A 232 16.17 1.89 -8.82
C ALA A 232 15.23 0.73 -9.21
N THR A 233 14.04 1.03 -9.74
CA THR A 233 13.02 0.06 -10.14
C THR A 233 12.78 0.02 -11.64
N ARG A 234 13.68 0.60 -12.45
CA ARG A 234 13.57 0.63 -13.93
C ARG A 234 13.29 -0.74 -14.56
N ALA A 235 13.90 -1.80 -14.03
CA ALA A 235 13.68 -3.16 -14.52
C ALA A 235 12.24 -3.67 -14.31
N TYR A 236 11.48 -3.07 -13.40
CA TYR A 236 10.06 -3.37 -13.23
C TYR A 236 9.23 -2.62 -14.26
N TRP A 237 9.36 -1.30 -14.41
CA TRP A 237 8.37 -0.55 -15.20
C TRP A 237 8.72 -0.36 -16.68
N LEU A 238 9.99 -0.46 -17.08
CA LEU A 238 10.38 -0.16 -18.46
C LEU A 238 9.90 -1.26 -19.43
N GLY A 239 9.05 -0.88 -20.38
CA GLY A 239 8.49 -1.80 -21.37
C GLY A 239 7.43 -2.74 -20.82
N GLN A 240 6.96 -2.53 -19.59
CA GLN A 240 5.91 -3.31 -18.95
C GLN A 240 4.57 -2.57 -18.96
N GLN A 241 3.48 -3.33 -18.87
CA GLN A 241 2.19 -2.76 -18.55
C GLN A 241 2.16 -2.41 -17.05
N VAL A 242 1.90 -1.16 -16.70
CA VAL A 242 1.93 -0.70 -15.29
C VAL A 242 0.55 -0.24 -14.84
N ALA A 243 0.15 -0.64 -13.63
CA ALA A 243 -0.94 -0.03 -12.89
C ALA A 243 -0.44 0.54 -11.56
N VAL A 244 -0.96 1.69 -11.17
CA VAL A 244 -0.66 2.37 -9.90
C VAL A 244 -1.89 2.29 -9.00
N ILE A 245 -1.73 1.69 -7.82
CA ILE A 245 -2.81 1.43 -6.86
C ILE A 245 -2.51 2.14 -5.56
N GLY A 246 -3.31 3.13 -5.17
CA GLY A 246 -3.10 3.81 -3.89
C GLY A 246 -4.01 5.00 -3.67
N ALA A 247 -3.57 5.89 -2.78
CA ALA A 247 -4.22 7.16 -2.52
C ALA A 247 -4.16 8.06 -3.77
N ASP A 248 -5.23 8.80 -4.03
CA ASP A 248 -5.45 9.49 -5.31
C ASP A 248 -4.33 10.51 -5.66
N ALA A 249 -3.95 11.38 -4.73
CA ALA A 249 -2.88 12.35 -4.95
C ALA A 249 -1.50 11.71 -5.20
N LEU A 250 -1.15 10.70 -4.40
CA LEU A 250 0.12 9.99 -4.55
C LEU A 250 0.16 9.18 -5.85
N SER A 251 -0.94 8.51 -6.19
CA SER A 251 -1.05 7.73 -7.42
C SER A 251 -0.92 8.62 -8.64
N ARG A 252 -1.54 9.82 -8.64
CA ARG A 252 -1.35 10.81 -9.71
C ARG A 252 0.10 11.21 -9.88
N ALA A 253 0.84 11.45 -8.79
CA ALA A 253 2.25 11.81 -8.86
C ALA A 253 3.09 10.70 -9.52
N TYR A 254 2.85 9.43 -9.17
CA TYR A 254 3.52 8.29 -9.80
C TYR A 254 3.12 8.11 -11.27
N VAL A 255 1.83 8.24 -11.61
CA VAL A 255 1.33 8.17 -12.99
C VAL A 255 1.94 9.26 -13.86
N ALA A 256 2.02 10.49 -13.36
CA ALA A 256 2.64 11.61 -14.06
C ALA A 256 4.14 11.38 -14.26
N ALA A 257 4.84 10.93 -13.21
CA ALA A 257 6.27 10.63 -13.26
C ALA A 257 6.59 9.51 -14.28
N LEU A 258 5.84 8.41 -14.27
CA LEU A 258 5.98 7.31 -15.23
C LEU A 258 5.62 7.72 -16.66
N GLY A 259 4.52 8.48 -16.83
CA GLY A 259 4.09 9.00 -18.13
C GLY A 259 5.14 9.90 -18.79
N ALA A 260 5.82 10.74 -18.00
CA ALA A 260 6.93 11.57 -18.48
C ALA A 260 8.14 10.76 -18.99
N GLN A 261 8.24 9.47 -18.62
CA GLN A 261 9.28 8.55 -19.07
C GLN A 261 8.81 7.60 -20.19
N GLY A 262 7.63 7.84 -20.78
CA GLY A 262 7.07 7.00 -21.83
C GLY A 262 6.50 5.68 -21.32
N ALA A 263 6.23 5.55 -20.01
CA ALA A 263 5.60 4.39 -19.39
C ALA A 263 4.19 4.77 -18.87
N PRO A 264 3.17 4.90 -19.73
CA PRO A 264 1.83 5.25 -19.26
C PRO A 264 1.31 4.17 -18.29
N ALA A 265 0.72 4.61 -17.18
CA ALA A 265 0.26 3.72 -16.13
C ALA A 265 -1.25 3.89 -15.87
N THR A 266 -1.93 2.77 -15.62
CA THR A 266 -3.36 2.76 -15.25
C THR A 266 -3.50 3.16 -13.79
N GLN A 267 -4.29 4.18 -13.47
CA GLN A 267 -4.57 4.53 -12.08
C GLN A 267 -5.76 3.72 -11.55
N ALA A 268 -5.60 3.06 -10.40
CA ALA A 268 -6.67 2.37 -9.69
C ALA A 268 -6.84 2.91 -8.27
N LYS A 269 -8.09 3.02 -7.81
CA LYS A 269 -8.42 3.54 -6.48
C LYS A 269 -8.12 2.48 -5.42
N GLY A 270 -7.22 2.80 -4.47
CA GLY A 270 -6.78 1.88 -3.42
C GLY A 270 -7.92 1.21 -2.65
N ASP A 271 -8.89 1.98 -2.13
CA ASP A 271 -9.96 1.44 -1.28
C ASP A 271 -10.89 0.48 -2.03
N ALA A 272 -11.23 0.82 -3.28
CA ALA A 272 -12.06 -0.06 -4.12
C ALA A 272 -11.34 -1.37 -4.45
N VAL A 273 -10.04 -1.30 -4.69
CA VAL A 273 -9.19 -2.46 -4.94
C VAL A 273 -9.03 -3.31 -3.67
N THR A 274 -8.78 -2.72 -2.50
CA THR A 274 -8.72 -3.45 -1.22
C THR A 274 -10.03 -4.19 -0.94
N LEU A 275 -11.18 -3.52 -1.10
CA LEU A 275 -12.50 -4.13 -0.91
C LEU A 275 -12.77 -5.29 -1.88
N ALA A 276 -12.37 -5.14 -3.15
CA ALA A 276 -12.46 -6.23 -4.13
C ALA A 276 -11.61 -7.45 -3.70
N GLY A 277 -10.42 -7.22 -3.15
CA GLY A 277 -9.54 -8.25 -2.62
C GLY A 277 -10.13 -8.99 -1.42
N LEU A 278 -10.62 -8.24 -0.43
CA LEU A 278 -11.33 -8.78 0.73
C LEU A 278 -12.56 -9.59 0.31
N THR A 279 -13.32 -9.11 -0.68
CA THR A 279 -14.49 -9.81 -1.23
C THR A 279 -14.09 -11.12 -1.91
N ALA A 280 -12.99 -11.13 -2.65
CA ALA A 280 -12.47 -12.35 -3.27
C ALA A 280 -12.01 -13.37 -2.21
N ALA A 281 -11.35 -12.92 -1.14
CA ALA A 281 -10.96 -13.76 -0.02
C ALA A 281 -12.18 -14.34 0.72
N TRP A 282 -13.22 -13.53 0.97
CA TRP A 282 -14.47 -14.00 1.56
C TRP A 282 -15.16 -15.09 0.72
N ARG A 283 -15.25 -14.89 -0.60
CA ARG A 283 -15.82 -15.90 -1.52
C ARG A 283 -15.06 -17.22 -1.43
N ARG A 284 -13.73 -17.17 -1.41
CA ARG A 284 -12.87 -18.36 -1.28
C ARG A 284 -13.03 -19.05 0.08
N TRP A 285 -13.16 -18.29 1.15
CA TRP A 285 -13.40 -18.82 2.50
C TRP A 285 -14.76 -19.51 2.61
N LYS A 286 -15.80 -18.93 1.99
CA LYS A 286 -17.16 -19.46 2.02
C LYS A 286 -17.30 -20.75 1.21
N ASP A 287 -16.67 -20.79 0.04
CA ASP A 287 -16.71 -21.92 -0.90
C ASP A 287 -15.27 -22.37 -1.24
N PRO A 288 -14.57 -23.05 -0.31
CA PRO A 288 -13.23 -23.58 -0.56
C PRO A 288 -13.32 -24.66 -1.64
N LYS A 289 -12.58 -24.48 -2.74
CA LYS A 289 -12.45 -25.47 -3.80
C LYS A 289 -11.50 -26.60 -3.39
#